data_AF-A0A429EBX0-F1
#
_entry.id   AF-A0A429EBX0-F1
#
_cell.length_a   1.000
_cell.length_b   1.000
_cell.length_c   1.000
_cell.angle_alpha   90.00
_cell.angle_beta   90.00
_cell.angle_gamma   90.00
#
_symmetry.space_group_name_H-M   'P 1'
#
loop_
_entity.id
_entity.type
_entity.pdbx_description
1 polymer ?
#
loop_
_entity_poly.entity_id
_entity_poly.type
_entity_poly.pdbx_seq_one_letter_code
_entity_poly.pdbx_strand_id
1 'polypeptide(L)'
;MTGTGDRLAVVDGMLAAPFPEAETRTGGRRWSGQRWSGPGYHWCVLEASRDFWDDRSEEVVEAAEEEIGAAHDALVAALRERWGDPRKVDLTPFAMGEAESRNPQSLLAAYTLGMLVWRRPDGRWLAVATGQADAEFPIVLLAAVGDGPVGA
;
A
#
# COMPACT_ATOMS: atom_id res chain seq x y z
N MET A 1 9.84 8.40 -11.49
CA MET A 1 10.35 8.41 -10.10
C MET A 1 9.75 9.58 -9.35
N THR A 2 8.77 9.27 -8.52
CA THR A 2 8.20 10.18 -7.52
C THR A 2 9.19 10.19 -6.34
N GLY A 3 9.56 11.33 -5.78
CA GLY A 3 10.54 11.35 -4.67
C GLY A 3 9.95 10.80 -3.36
N THR A 4 10.78 10.47 -2.37
CA THR A 4 10.28 10.08 -1.02
C THR A 4 9.40 11.18 -0.40
N GLY A 5 9.76 12.45 -0.61
CA GLY A 5 8.95 13.59 -0.18
C GLY A 5 7.55 13.63 -0.84
N ASP A 6 7.45 13.29 -2.12
CA ASP A 6 6.17 13.25 -2.82
C ASP A 6 5.28 12.10 -2.31
N ARG A 7 5.87 10.92 -2.04
CA ARG A 7 5.15 9.79 -1.43
C ARG A 7 4.64 10.13 -0.03
N LEU A 8 5.46 10.81 0.78
CA LEU A 8 5.04 11.33 2.09
C LEU A 8 3.91 12.33 1.96
N ALA A 9 3.95 13.25 0.99
CA ALA A 9 2.87 14.20 0.76
C ALA A 9 1.54 13.51 0.39
N VAL A 10 1.60 12.42 -0.39
CA VAL A 10 0.41 11.59 -0.67
C VAL A 10 -0.12 10.94 0.60
N VAL A 11 0.75 10.32 1.40
CA VAL A 11 0.39 9.70 2.68
C VAL A 11 -0.22 10.71 3.65
N ASP A 12 0.38 11.90 3.78
CA ASP A 12 -0.13 12.98 4.61
C ASP A 12 -1.51 13.45 4.15
N GLY A 13 -1.71 13.57 2.83
CA GLY A 13 -3.01 13.88 2.25
C GLY A 13 -4.07 12.82 2.57
N MET A 14 -3.72 11.53 2.49
CA MET A 14 -4.63 10.44 2.87
C MET A 14 -4.98 10.47 4.35
N LEU A 15 -4.02 10.76 5.23
CA LEU A 15 -4.24 10.81 6.67
C LEU A 15 -5.10 12.00 7.10
N ALA A 16 -4.98 13.13 6.39
CA ALA A 16 -5.73 14.36 6.66
C ALA A 16 -7.15 14.35 6.06
N ALA A 17 -7.38 13.56 5.00
CA ALA A 17 -8.68 13.50 4.34
C ALA A 17 -9.75 12.84 5.24
N PRO A 18 -11.00 13.31 5.18
CA PRO A 18 -12.13 12.56 5.74
C PRO A 18 -12.41 11.32 4.90
N PHE A 19 -12.90 10.26 5.54
CA PHE A 19 -13.36 9.08 4.82
C PHE A 19 -14.67 9.38 4.08
N PRO A 20 -14.78 9.04 2.79
CA PRO A 20 -16.03 9.18 2.04
C PRO A 20 -17.16 8.32 2.63
N GLU A 21 -18.40 8.78 2.52
CA GLU A 21 -19.59 7.99 2.92
C GLU A 21 -19.92 6.86 1.92
N ALA A 22 -19.37 6.93 0.71
CA ALA A 22 -19.57 5.96 -0.35
C ALA A 22 -18.26 5.62 -1.05
N GLU A 23 -18.22 4.47 -1.72
CA GLU A 23 -17.06 4.02 -2.46
C GLU A 23 -16.69 4.97 -3.61
N THR A 24 -15.41 5.31 -3.70
CA THR A 24 -14.85 6.23 -4.69
C THR A 24 -13.53 5.71 -5.25
N ARG A 25 -13.41 5.71 -6.58
CA ARG A 25 -12.17 5.32 -7.26
C ARG A 25 -11.67 6.44 -8.14
N THR A 26 -10.41 6.80 -7.98
CA THR A 26 -9.75 7.84 -8.76
C THR A 26 -8.38 7.34 -9.24
N GLY A 27 -7.84 8.00 -10.26
CA GLY A 27 -6.61 7.57 -10.93
C GLY A 27 -6.82 7.37 -12.43
N GLY A 28 -5.73 7.47 -13.19
CA GLY A 28 -5.73 7.30 -14.64
C GLY A 28 -5.50 5.84 -15.06
N ARG A 29 -5.09 5.66 -16.33
CA ARG A 29 -4.68 4.35 -16.86
C ARG A 29 -3.36 3.81 -16.27
N ARG A 30 -2.57 4.66 -15.61
CA ARG A 30 -1.33 4.24 -14.94
C ARG A 30 -1.66 3.60 -13.59
N TRP A 31 -0.83 2.65 -13.17
CA TRP A 31 -0.92 2.02 -11.85
C TRP A 31 -0.63 3.03 -10.73
N SER A 32 0.48 3.77 -10.82
CA SER A 32 0.81 4.80 -9.84
C SER A 32 -0.25 5.89 -9.79
N GLY A 33 -0.67 6.25 -8.57
CA GLY A 33 -1.72 7.22 -8.32
C GLY A 33 -3.15 6.67 -8.39
N GLN A 34 -3.33 5.37 -8.65
CA GLN A 34 -4.65 4.75 -8.43
C GLN A 34 -5.01 4.82 -6.95
N ARG A 35 -6.24 5.24 -6.68
CA ARG A 35 -6.78 5.42 -5.34
C ARG A 35 -8.16 4.83 -5.25
N TRP A 36 -8.41 4.19 -4.12
CA TRP A 36 -9.73 3.75 -3.73
C TRP A 36 -10.00 4.26 -2.32
N SER A 37 -11.18 4.81 -2.06
CA SER A 37 -11.55 5.29 -0.74
C SER A 37 -13.03 5.04 -0.52
N GLY A 38 -13.41 4.81 0.73
CA GLY A 38 -14.78 4.59 1.13
C GLY A 38 -14.93 4.74 2.64
N PRO A 39 -16.05 4.26 3.21
CA PRO A 39 -16.29 4.37 4.65
C PRO A 39 -15.17 3.74 5.46
N GLY A 40 -14.47 4.57 6.24
CA GLY A 40 -13.40 4.14 7.14
C GLY A 40 -12.05 3.86 6.49
N TYR A 41 -11.85 4.15 5.19
CA TYR A 41 -10.56 3.88 4.56
C TYR A 41 -10.15 4.75 3.36
N HIS A 42 -8.84 4.80 3.15
CA HIS A 42 -8.17 5.22 1.91
C HIS A 42 -7.14 4.15 1.51
N TRP A 43 -6.97 3.91 0.22
CA TRP A 43 -5.99 2.99 -0.36
C TRP A 43 -5.39 3.63 -1.60
N CYS A 44 -4.09 3.47 -1.81
CA CYS A 44 -3.36 4.13 -2.89
C CYS A 44 -2.17 3.28 -3.37
N VAL A 45 -2.00 3.20 -4.69
CA VAL A 45 -0.72 2.80 -5.31
C VAL A 45 0.18 4.03 -5.35
N LEU A 46 1.16 4.09 -4.46
CA LEU A 46 2.13 5.20 -4.41
C LEU A 46 3.06 5.16 -5.62
N GLU A 47 3.48 3.96 -6.00
CA GLU A 47 4.40 3.71 -7.11
C GLU A 47 4.18 2.30 -7.66
N ALA A 48 4.53 2.13 -8.92
CA ALA A 48 4.45 0.86 -9.62
C ALA A 48 5.65 0.77 -10.56
N SER A 49 6.22 -0.42 -10.68
CA SER A 49 7.24 -0.72 -11.67
C SER A 49 6.64 -0.73 -13.08
N ARG A 50 7.45 -1.13 -14.07
CA ARG A 50 6.92 -1.64 -15.35
C ARG A 50 6.03 -2.87 -15.12
N ASP A 51 5.17 -3.16 -16.09
CA ASP A 51 4.53 -4.47 -16.20
C ASP A 51 5.48 -5.46 -16.91
N PHE A 52 5.08 -6.73 -16.94
CA PHE A 52 5.89 -7.85 -17.41
C PHE A 52 5.22 -8.62 -18.55
N TRP A 53 4.27 -8.00 -19.26
CA TRP A 53 3.59 -8.61 -20.41
C TRP A 53 4.55 -8.95 -21.55
N ASP A 54 5.53 -8.07 -21.80
CA ASP A 54 6.47 -8.20 -22.91
C ASP A 54 7.75 -8.96 -22.52
N ASP A 55 8.21 -8.80 -21.28
CA ASP A 55 9.46 -9.40 -20.79
C ASP A 55 9.39 -9.61 -19.27
N ARG A 56 9.59 -10.87 -18.87
CA ARG A 56 9.63 -11.34 -17.49
C ARG A 56 10.87 -12.19 -17.23
N SER A 57 11.98 -11.87 -17.89
CA SER A 57 13.28 -12.40 -17.52
C SER A 57 13.60 -12.07 -16.06
N GLU A 58 14.35 -12.94 -15.40
CA GLU A 58 14.76 -12.80 -13.99
C GLU A 58 15.39 -11.43 -13.74
N GLU A 59 16.33 -11.03 -14.61
CA GLU A 59 17.03 -9.75 -14.57
C GLU A 59 16.08 -8.53 -14.58
N VAL A 60 14.99 -8.61 -15.36
CA VAL A 60 13.99 -7.53 -15.44
C VAL A 60 13.11 -7.49 -14.20
N VAL A 61 12.74 -8.64 -13.66
CA VAL A 61 11.94 -8.72 -12.44
C VAL A 61 12.76 -8.26 -11.24
N GLU A 62 13.99 -8.73 -11.09
CA GLU A 62 14.91 -8.33 -10.02
C GLU A 62 15.13 -6.81 -10.02
N ALA A 63 15.37 -6.21 -11.18
CA ALA A 63 15.53 -4.75 -11.28
C ALA A 63 14.27 -3.99 -10.82
N ALA A 64 13.08 -4.51 -11.12
CA ALA A 64 11.81 -3.91 -10.68
C ALA A 64 11.56 -4.12 -9.18
N GLU A 65 11.93 -5.27 -8.62
CA GLU A 65 11.90 -5.54 -7.18
C GLU A 65 12.85 -4.62 -6.42
N GLU A 66 14.07 -4.42 -6.92
CA GLU A 66 15.05 -3.49 -6.36
C GLU A 66 14.55 -2.03 -6.38
N GLU A 67 13.96 -1.58 -7.50
CA GLU A 67 13.40 -0.23 -7.63
C GLU A 67 12.31 0.01 -6.57
N ILE A 68 11.33 -0.88 -6.49
CA ILE A 68 10.20 -0.74 -5.56
C ILE A 68 10.64 -0.98 -4.11
N GLY A 69 11.57 -1.91 -3.87
CA GLY A 69 12.17 -2.17 -2.56
C GLY A 69 12.91 -0.94 -2.03
N ALA A 70 13.73 -0.27 -2.85
CA ALA A 70 14.41 0.95 -2.47
C ALA A 70 13.43 2.09 -2.14
N ALA A 71 12.36 2.23 -2.93
CA ALA A 71 11.31 3.21 -2.67
C ALA A 71 10.55 2.92 -1.36
N HIS A 72 10.24 1.65 -1.10
CA HIS A 72 9.64 1.18 0.14
C HIS A 72 10.53 1.51 1.35
N ASP A 73 11.80 1.12 1.31
CA ASP A 73 12.72 1.30 2.43
C ASP A 73 12.96 2.77 2.75
N ALA A 74 13.07 3.63 1.74
CA ALA A 74 13.19 5.07 1.94
C ALA A 74 11.93 5.66 2.60
N LEU A 75 10.74 5.23 2.19
CA LEU A 75 9.49 5.68 2.81
C LEU A 75 9.36 5.17 4.25
N VAL A 76 9.65 3.89 4.50
CA VAL A 76 9.60 3.29 5.84
C VAL A 76 10.60 3.95 6.78
N ALA A 77 11.82 4.26 6.32
CA ALA A 77 12.81 4.98 7.11
C ALA A 77 12.30 6.36 7.56
N ALA A 78 11.71 7.13 6.65
CA ALA A 78 11.14 8.44 6.97
C ALA A 78 9.94 8.35 7.93
N LEU A 79 9.07 7.35 7.75
CA LEU A 79 7.94 7.12 8.66
C LEU A 79 8.40 6.65 10.05
N ARG A 80 9.45 5.84 10.11
CA ARG A 80 10.10 5.42 11.37
C ARG A 80 10.67 6.60 12.14
N GLU A 81 11.34 7.52 11.46
CA GLU A 81 11.85 8.74 12.10
C GLU A 81 10.72 9.57 12.71
N ARG A 82 9.56 9.62 12.04
CA ARG A 82 8.41 10.42 12.49
C ARG A 82 7.60 9.77 13.62
N TRP A 83 7.39 8.46 13.57
CA TRP A 83 6.41 7.77 14.43
C TRP A 83 6.95 6.52 15.14
N GLY A 84 8.25 6.25 15.05
CA GLY A 84 8.86 5.06 15.61
C GLY A 84 8.59 3.80 14.79
N ASP A 85 8.86 2.64 15.37
CA ASP A 85 8.80 1.37 14.65
C ASP A 85 7.37 0.93 14.29
N PRO A 86 7.16 0.42 13.05
CA PRO A 86 5.89 -0.17 12.66
C PRO A 86 5.68 -1.54 13.31
N ARG A 87 4.41 -1.90 13.50
CA ARG A 87 4.00 -3.29 13.74
C ARG A 87 3.91 -4.03 12.41
N LYS A 88 4.47 -5.24 12.34
CA LYS A 88 4.22 -6.16 11.21
C LYS A 88 2.85 -6.83 11.38
N VAL A 89 2.07 -6.90 10.32
CA VAL A 89 0.78 -7.57 10.29
C VAL A 89 0.76 -8.56 9.14
N ASP A 90 0.38 -9.81 9.44
CA ASP A 90 0.17 -10.87 8.46
C ASP A 90 -1.22 -10.74 7.84
N LEU A 91 -1.29 -10.79 6.51
CA LEU A 91 -2.51 -10.74 5.73
C LEU A 91 -2.87 -12.11 5.13
N THR A 92 -2.04 -13.14 5.32
CA THR A 92 -2.26 -14.49 4.79
C THR A 92 -3.65 -15.04 5.14
N PRO A 93 -4.16 -14.94 6.38
CA PRO A 93 -5.50 -15.44 6.70
C PRO A 93 -6.62 -14.78 5.88
N PHE A 94 -6.45 -13.51 5.50
CA PHE A 94 -7.43 -12.81 4.66
C PHE A 94 -7.32 -13.23 3.20
N ALA A 95 -6.09 -13.37 2.68
CA ALA A 95 -5.85 -13.81 1.30
C ALA A 95 -6.37 -15.24 1.05
N MET A 96 -6.29 -16.11 2.07
CA MET A 96 -6.78 -17.49 2.02
C MET A 96 -8.29 -17.63 2.32
N GLY A 97 -8.98 -16.53 2.65
CA GLY A 97 -10.40 -16.56 3.04
C GLY A 97 -10.66 -17.24 4.40
N GLU A 98 -9.63 -17.39 5.22
CA GLU A 98 -9.69 -17.99 6.56
C GLU A 98 -10.17 -17.00 7.64
N ALA A 99 -10.14 -15.71 7.34
CA ALA A 99 -10.63 -14.63 8.21
C ALA A 99 -11.46 -13.60 7.44
N GLU A 100 -12.47 -13.04 8.09
CA GLU A 100 -13.21 -11.90 7.55
C GLU A 100 -12.29 -10.68 7.46
N SER A 101 -12.21 -10.08 6.27
CA SER A 101 -11.53 -8.80 6.06
C SER A 101 -12.52 -7.73 5.65
N ARG A 102 -12.19 -6.49 5.98
CA ARG A 102 -12.86 -5.29 5.45
C ARG A 102 -11.84 -4.48 4.68
N ASN A 103 -12.32 -3.51 3.91
CA ASN A 103 -11.41 -2.53 3.34
C ASN A 103 -10.78 -1.68 4.47
N PRO A 104 -9.48 -1.37 4.38
CA PRO A 104 -8.61 -1.61 3.22
C PRO A 104 -7.79 -2.92 3.28
N GLN A 105 -7.95 -3.77 4.30
CA GLN A 105 -7.21 -5.04 4.43
C GLN A 105 -7.49 -6.00 3.26
N SER A 106 -8.76 -6.14 2.85
CA SER A 106 -9.14 -6.97 1.69
C SER A 106 -8.46 -6.49 0.41
N LEU A 107 -8.31 -5.18 0.23
CA LEU A 107 -7.62 -4.59 -0.94
C LEU A 107 -6.13 -4.87 -0.91
N LEU A 108 -5.50 -4.81 0.26
CA LEU A 108 -4.07 -5.12 0.41
C LEU A 108 -3.80 -6.62 0.19
N ALA A 109 -4.65 -7.49 0.72
CA ALA A 109 -4.53 -8.94 0.60
C ALA A 109 -4.55 -9.44 -0.86
N ALA A 110 -5.10 -8.65 -1.78
CA ALA A 110 -5.07 -8.92 -3.21
C ALA A 110 -3.67 -8.73 -3.87
N TYR A 111 -2.71 -8.13 -3.16
CA TYR A 111 -1.36 -7.85 -3.67
C TYR A 111 -0.25 -8.41 -2.79
N THR A 112 -0.50 -8.56 -1.49
CA THR A 112 0.56 -8.86 -0.52
C THR A 112 0.04 -9.67 0.66
N LEU A 113 0.95 -10.45 1.25
CA LEU A 113 0.69 -11.28 2.43
C LEU A 113 1.10 -10.60 3.73
N GLY A 114 1.67 -9.39 3.69
CA GLY A 114 2.07 -8.69 4.91
C GLY A 114 2.18 -7.19 4.72
N MET A 115 2.09 -6.47 5.84
CA MET A 115 2.19 -5.01 5.84
C MET A 115 2.88 -4.47 7.09
N LEU A 116 3.45 -3.28 6.98
CA LEU A 116 3.97 -2.48 8.08
C LEU A 116 2.94 -1.44 8.50
N VAL A 117 2.61 -1.39 9.78
CA VAL A 117 1.52 -0.56 10.30
C VAL A 117 1.97 0.37 11.41
N TRP A 118 1.61 1.65 11.29
CA TRP A 118 1.68 2.64 12.35
C TRP A 118 0.28 2.96 12.86
N ARG A 119 0.04 2.79 14.16
CA ARG A 119 -1.19 3.25 14.81
C ARG A 119 -1.03 4.70 15.24
N ARG A 120 -2.07 5.50 15.02
CA ARG A 120 -2.10 6.90 15.40
C ARG A 120 -2.96 7.12 16.65
N PRO A 121 -2.70 8.18 17.43
CA PRO A 121 -3.49 8.51 18.62
C PRO A 121 -4.97 8.84 18.32
N ASP A 122 -5.28 9.26 17.10
CA ASP A 122 -6.64 9.59 16.64
C ASP A 122 -7.48 8.34 16.28
N GLY A 123 -6.95 7.14 16.53
CA GLY A 123 -7.62 5.86 16.24
C GLY A 123 -7.48 5.38 14.80
N ARG A 124 -6.85 6.18 13.93
CA ARG A 124 -6.51 5.76 12.56
C ARG A 124 -5.21 4.97 12.54
N TRP A 125 -4.97 4.28 11.45
CA TRP A 125 -3.72 3.59 11.19
C TRP A 125 -3.27 3.82 9.75
N LEU A 126 -1.95 3.83 9.54
CA LEU A 126 -1.32 3.80 8.21
C LEU A 126 -0.68 2.43 8.02
N ALA A 127 -0.92 1.81 6.87
CA ALA A 127 -0.16 0.67 6.39
C ALA A 127 0.67 1.04 5.16
N VAL A 128 1.86 0.45 5.06
CA VAL A 128 2.72 0.45 3.88
C VAL A 128 3.12 -0.99 3.57
N ALA A 129 3.09 -1.35 2.29
CA ALA A 129 3.50 -2.67 1.83
C ALA A 129 3.96 -2.63 0.37
N THR A 130 4.75 -3.62 -0.02
CA THR A 130 4.99 -3.96 -1.43
C THR A 130 4.19 -5.20 -1.79
N GLY A 131 3.83 -5.34 -3.06
CA GLY A 131 3.07 -6.48 -3.53
C GLY A 131 2.92 -6.53 -5.03
N GLN A 132 2.27 -7.58 -5.51
CA GLN A 132 2.00 -7.82 -6.92
C GLN A 132 0.73 -8.66 -7.00
N ALA A 133 -0.25 -8.24 -7.81
CA ALA A 133 -1.52 -8.96 -7.93
C ALA A 133 -1.43 -10.19 -8.84
N ASP A 134 -0.64 -10.09 -9.91
CA ASP A 134 -0.33 -11.19 -10.82
C ASP A 134 1.09 -11.04 -11.33
N ALA A 135 1.74 -12.16 -11.62
CA ALA A 135 3.04 -12.28 -12.25
C ALA A 135 3.32 -11.31 -13.41
N GLU A 136 2.29 -11.00 -14.22
CA GLU A 136 2.39 -10.14 -15.41
C GLU A 136 2.16 -8.66 -15.08
N PHE A 137 1.55 -8.36 -13.93
CA PHE A 137 1.29 -7.00 -13.48
C PHE A 137 2.51 -6.37 -12.79
N PRO A 138 2.56 -5.03 -12.70
CA PRO A 138 3.63 -4.35 -11.98
C PRO A 138 3.73 -4.77 -10.52
N ILE A 139 4.95 -4.73 -10.01
CA ILE A 139 5.22 -4.69 -8.57
C ILE A 139 4.86 -3.29 -8.09
N VAL A 140 4.14 -3.20 -6.98
CA VAL A 140 3.56 -1.95 -6.47
C VAL A 140 4.02 -1.65 -5.05
N LEU A 141 4.24 -0.37 -4.78
CA LEU A 141 4.31 0.19 -3.43
C LEU A 141 2.93 0.76 -3.06
N LEU A 142 2.34 0.20 -2.01
CA LEU A 142 1.00 0.51 -1.54
C LEU A 142 1.03 1.29 -0.24
N ALA A 143 0.06 2.19 -0.08
CA ALA A 143 -0.30 2.76 1.20
C ALA A 143 -1.80 2.63 1.45
N ALA A 144 -2.18 2.41 2.70
CA ALA A 144 -3.57 2.41 3.12
C ALA A 144 -3.74 3.11 4.46
N VAL A 145 -4.83 3.85 4.60
CA VAL A 145 -5.27 4.43 5.87
C VAL A 145 -6.60 3.77 6.21
N GLY A 146 -6.75 3.32 7.45
CA GLY A 146 -8.03 2.83 7.95
C GLY A 146 -8.36 3.40 9.32
N ASP A 147 -9.62 3.34 9.69
CA ASP A 147 -10.04 3.35 11.09
C ASP A 147 -10.36 1.93 11.59
N GLY A 148 -10.59 1.81 12.89
CA GLY A 148 -10.98 0.54 13.50
C GLY A 148 -9.84 -0.48 13.63
N PRO A 149 -10.19 -1.78 13.78
CA PRO A 149 -9.22 -2.82 14.05
C PRO A 149 -8.34 -3.10 12.82
N VAL A 150 -7.03 -3.00 13.02
CA VAL A 150 -6.03 -3.66 12.16
C VAL A 150 -5.97 -5.12 12.60
N GLY A 151 -5.89 -6.06 11.63
CA GLY A 151 -5.88 -7.51 11.83
C GLY A 151 -5.22 -8.00 13.12
N ALA A 152 -5.82 -9.06 13.69
CA ALA A 152 -5.50 -9.65 14.99
C ALA A 152 -3.99 -9.87 15.17
#